data_AF-A0A5C6Z7T9-F1
#
_entry.id   AF-A0A5C6Z7T9-F1
#
_cell.length_a   1.000
_cell.length_b   1.000
_cell.length_c   1.000
_cell.angle_alpha   90.00
_cell.angle_beta   90.00
_cell.angle_gamma   90.00
#
_symmetry.space_group_name_H-M   'P 1'
#
loop_
_entity.id
_entity.type
_entity.pdbx_description
1 polymer ?
#
loop_
_entity_poly.entity_id
_entity_poly.type
_entity_poly.pdbx_seq_one_letter_code
_entity_poly.pdbx_strand_id
1 'polypeptide(L)'
;MNDTAGQEQMTLHAQYDMSTTVLHDQTNTVKNNRTTTVSVNDTLTVNADRTMSVVGKLAETVNAGHEMTVTAGGYTQTITGVTARTVHGDVTNTVNGKRENTVNGQFVETVTAGEEKTVSAGKRLTVTGGYTQSVTGGYSQAVTGPLAVQASGPLTQGATETMALHATGAGSYTSASALTLGVGSSTVVIDAGSITISAGGSVIKVDASGVSVNGTEISLNC
;
A
#
# COMPACT_ATOMS: atom_id res chain seq x y z
N MET A 1 -18.78 -54.87 -30.34
CA MET A 1 -20.07 -54.17 -30.27
C MET A 1 -20.96 -54.96 -29.33
N ASN A 2 -21.51 -54.33 -28.30
CA ASN A 2 -22.63 -54.87 -27.52
C ASN A 2 -23.90 -54.21 -28.05
N ASP A 3 -24.93 -54.99 -28.36
CA ASP A 3 -26.22 -54.52 -28.89
C ASP A 3 -27.40 -54.99 -28.01
N THR A 4 -27.10 -55.39 -26.76
CA THR A 4 -28.13 -55.68 -25.77
C THR A 4 -28.81 -54.37 -25.39
N ALA A 5 -30.14 -54.32 -25.49
CA ALA A 5 -30.92 -53.13 -25.17
C ALA A 5 -30.54 -52.52 -23.80
N GLY A 6 -30.11 -51.26 -23.78
CA GLY A 6 -29.66 -50.54 -22.59
C GLY A 6 -28.24 -50.84 -22.12
N GLN A 7 -27.48 -51.65 -22.85
CA GLN A 7 -26.05 -51.95 -22.61
C GLN A 7 -25.22 -51.79 -23.89
N GLU A 8 -25.73 -51.02 -24.85
CA GLU A 8 -25.11 -50.86 -26.16
C GLU A 8 -23.71 -50.26 -26.02
N GLN A 9 -22.74 -50.85 -26.71
CA GLN A 9 -21.35 -50.43 -26.65
C GLN A 9 -20.68 -50.58 -28.01
N MET A 10 -20.02 -49.51 -28.46
CA MET A 10 -19.07 -49.54 -29.56
C MET A 10 -17.67 -49.24 -29.01
N THR A 11 -16.66 -49.94 -29.52
CA THR A 11 -15.24 -49.68 -29.20
C THR A 11 -14.50 -49.51 -30.51
N LEU A 12 -13.69 -48.45 -30.59
CA LEU A 12 -12.77 -48.22 -31.70
C LEU A 12 -11.35 -48.35 -31.17
N HIS A 13 -10.52 -49.16 -31.83
CA HIS A 13 -9.15 -49.43 -31.42
C HIS A 13 -8.24 -49.39 -32.64
N ALA A 14 -7.26 -48.49 -32.63
CA ALA A 14 -6.20 -48.40 -33.65
C ALA A 14 -4.85 -48.72 -32.97
N GLN A 15 -3.97 -49.45 -33.67
CA GLN A 15 -2.66 -49.88 -33.12
C GLN A 15 -1.50 -48.94 -33.45
N TYR A 16 -1.67 -48.06 -34.45
CA TYR A 16 -0.61 -47.17 -34.92
C TYR A 16 -1.14 -45.72 -34.95
N ASP A 17 -1.84 -45.34 -36.02
CA ASP A 17 -2.39 -43.99 -36.18
C ASP A 17 -3.92 -44.03 -36.36
N MET A 18 -4.60 -42.97 -35.89
CA MET A 18 -5.98 -42.66 -36.23
C MET A 18 -6.04 -41.20 -36.69
N SER A 19 -6.40 -40.97 -37.95
CA SER A 19 -6.62 -39.63 -38.49
C SER A 19 -8.12 -39.39 -38.70
N THR A 20 -8.60 -38.20 -38.35
CA THR A 20 -9.97 -37.75 -38.66
C THR A 20 -9.91 -36.42 -39.39
N THR A 21 -10.61 -36.29 -40.49
CA THR A 21 -10.73 -35.05 -41.25
C THR A 21 -12.19 -34.77 -41.52
N VAL A 22 -12.64 -33.57 -41.16
CA VAL A 22 -14.00 -33.09 -41.40
C VAL A 22 -13.88 -31.79 -42.20
N LEU A 23 -14.48 -31.73 -43.38
CA LEU A 23 -14.31 -30.61 -44.32
C LEU A 23 -15.26 -29.42 -44.06
N HIS A 24 -16.22 -29.61 -43.16
CA HIS A 24 -17.22 -28.60 -42.80
C HIS A 24 -17.32 -28.57 -41.27
N ASP A 25 -18.46 -28.96 -40.70
CA ASP A 25 -18.69 -28.88 -39.25
C ASP A 25 -18.63 -30.26 -38.59
N GLN A 26 -18.09 -30.29 -37.37
CA GLN A 26 -18.17 -31.44 -36.48
C GLN A 26 -18.90 -31.04 -35.19
N THR A 27 -19.97 -31.77 -34.88
CA THR A 27 -20.69 -31.65 -33.60
C THR A 27 -20.53 -32.95 -32.82
N ASN A 28 -20.18 -32.85 -31.55
CA ASN A 28 -20.12 -33.99 -30.63
C ASN A 28 -20.99 -33.70 -29.39
N THR A 29 -21.97 -34.56 -29.15
CA THR A 29 -22.89 -34.45 -28.02
C THR A 29 -22.76 -35.69 -27.14
N VAL A 30 -22.29 -35.49 -25.90
CA VAL A 30 -22.23 -36.54 -24.88
C VAL A 30 -23.27 -36.22 -23.82
N LYS A 31 -24.29 -37.08 -23.67
CA LYS A 31 -25.42 -36.85 -22.75
C LYS A 31 -25.13 -37.16 -21.28
N ASN A 32 -23.99 -37.81 -21.02
CA ASN A 32 -23.54 -38.18 -19.68
C ASN A 32 -22.09 -37.72 -19.50
N ASN A 33 -21.18 -38.59 -19.08
CA ASN A 33 -19.79 -38.23 -18.81
C ASN A 33 -18.87 -38.47 -20.00
N ARG A 34 -17.85 -37.62 -20.15
CA ARG A 34 -16.71 -37.82 -21.04
C ARG A 34 -15.43 -37.89 -20.21
N THR A 35 -14.62 -38.91 -20.46
CA THR A 35 -13.25 -39.04 -19.93
C THR A 35 -12.28 -39.09 -21.10
N THR A 36 -11.13 -38.44 -20.97
CA THR A 36 -10.06 -38.46 -21.96
C THR A 36 -8.74 -38.65 -21.23
N THR A 37 -7.92 -39.58 -21.70
CA THR A 37 -6.58 -39.83 -21.17
C THR A 37 -5.60 -39.72 -22.32
N VAL A 38 -4.62 -38.82 -22.18
CA VAL A 38 -3.52 -38.64 -23.13
C VAL A 38 -2.23 -38.91 -22.37
N SER A 39 -1.53 -39.98 -22.72
CA SER A 39 -0.39 -40.48 -21.93
C SER A 39 0.91 -39.70 -22.15
N VAL A 40 1.00 -38.92 -23.22
CA VAL A 40 2.21 -38.18 -23.61
C VAL A 40 1.88 -36.69 -23.74
N ASN A 41 1.53 -36.22 -24.95
CA ASN A 41 1.28 -34.81 -25.22
C ASN A 41 -0.09 -34.64 -25.87
N ASP A 42 -0.80 -33.58 -25.48
CA ASP A 42 -2.00 -33.08 -26.15
C ASP A 42 -1.69 -31.70 -26.74
N THR A 43 -2.05 -31.47 -28.00
CA THR A 43 -1.82 -30.20 -28.69
C THR A 43 -3.11 -29.77 -29.37
N LEU A 44 -3.60 -28.60 -28.97
CA LEU A 44 -4.80 -27.97 -29.55
C LEU A 44 -4.41 -26.67 -30.23
N THR A 45 -4.67 -26.59 -31.53
CA THR A 45 -4.59 -25.33 -32.29
C THR A 45 -5.99 -24.87 -32.66
N VAL A 46 -6.32 -23.62 -32.32
CA VAL A 46 -7.56 -22.95 -32.73
C VAL A 46 -7.15 -21.69 -33.47
N ASN A 47 -7.46 -21.60 -34.77
CA ASN A 47 -7.00 -20.50 -35.62
C ASN A 47 -7.85 -19.22 -35.49
N ALA A 48 -9.03 -19.34 -34.87
CA ALA A 48 -9.95 -18.24 -34.60
C ALA A 48 -10.32 -18.28 -33.10
N ASP A 49 -11.60 -18.20 -32.79
CA ASP A 49 -12.06 -18.09 -31.40
C ASP A 49 -12.29 -19.46 -30.73
N ARG A 50 -11.95 -19.53 -29.44
CA ARG A 50 -12.33 -20.64 -28.56
C ARG A 50 -13.20 -20.13 -27.43
N THR A 51 -14.43 -20.64 -27.33
CA THR A 51 -15.34 -20.36 -26.21
C THR A 51 -15.48 -21.59 -25.32
N MET A 52 -15.34 -21.40 -24.00
CA MET A 52 -15.53 -22.44 -22.99
C MET A 52 -16.55 -21.98 -21.95
N SER A 53 -17.59 -22.78 -21.71
CA SER A 53 -18.59 -22.54 -20.67
C SER A 53 -18.67 -23.76 -19.76
N VAL A 54 -18.50 -23.54 -18.46
CA VAL A 54 -18.60 -24.56 -17.42
C VAL A 54 -19.62 -24.05 -16.40
N VAL A 55 -20.79 -24.68 -16.34
CA VAL A 55 -21.87 -24.30 -15.41
C VAL A 55 -21.52 -24.69 -13.97
N GLY A 56 -20.79 -25.80 -13.81
CA GLY A 56 -20.30 -26.28 -12.53
C GLY A 56 -18.92 -25.74 -12.17
N LYS A 57 -18.24 -26.45 -11.27
CA LYS A 57 -16.87 -26.15 -10.87
C LYS A 57 -15.88 -26.55 -11.98
N LEU A 58 -14.98 -25.64 -12.34
CA LEU A 58 -13.73 -25.96 -13.02
C LEU A 58 -12.64 -26.25 -11.97
N ALA A 59 -12.02 -27.42 -12.04
CA ALA A 59 -10.88 -27.79 -11.20
C ALA A 59 -9.70 -28.17 -12.11
N GLU A 60 -8.55 -27.54 -11.87
CA GLU A 60 -7.34 -27.72 -12.66
C GLU A 60 -6.16 -27.97 -11.72
N THR A 61 -5.25 -28.85 -12.12
CA THR A 61 -4.03 -29.16 -11.37
C THR A 61 -2.89 -29.28 -12.35
N VAL A 62 -1.84 -28.49 -12.13
CA VAL A 62 -0.66 -28.42 -12.98
C VAL A 62 0.57 -28.62 -12.09
N ASN A 63 1.28 -29.73 -12.27
CA ASN A 63 2.34 -30.15 -11.35
C ASN A 63 3.70 -29.49 -11.62
N ALA A 64 4.00 -29.15 -12.88
CA ALA A 64 5.32 -28.69 -13.28
C ALA A 64 5.39 -27.16 -13.52
N GLY A 65 4.33 -26.56 -14.07
CA GLY A 65 4.28 -25.13 -14.35
C GLY A 65 3.19 -24.76 -15.35
N HIS A 66 2.75 -23.50 -15.30
CA HIS A 66 1.73 -22.96 -16.18
C HIS A 66 2.23 -21.63 -16.78
N GLU A 67 2.27 -21.56 -18.11
CA GLU A 67 2.67 -20.37 -18.86
C GLU A 67 1.51 -19.87 -19.70
N MET A 68 1.24 -18.56 -19.64
CA MET A 68 0.20 -17.90 -20.42
C MET A 68 0.77 -16.63 -21.06
N THR A 69 0.69 -16.55 -22.38
CA THR A 69 1.12 -15.39 -23.16
C THR A 69 -0.05 -14.82 -23.94
N VAL A 70 -0.34 -13.53 -23.73
CA VAL A 70 -1.35 -12.76 -24.49
C VAL A 70 -0.63 -11.65 -25.23
N THR A 71 -0.51 -11.77 -26.55
CA THR A 71 0.29 -10.85 -27.39
C THR A 71 -0.46 -9.58 -27.79
N ALA A 72 -1.78 -9.67 -27.91
CA ALA A 72 -2.65 -8.56 -28.31
C ALA A 72 -4.06 -8.73 -27.68
N GLY A 73 -4.87 -7.67 -27.67
CA GLY A 73 -6.29 -7.73 -27.25
C GLY A 73 -6.57 -7.55 -25.75
N GLY A 74 -5.55 -7.56 -24.90
CA GLY A 74 -5.68 -7.37 -23.44
C GLY A 74 -6.20 -8.62 -22.70
N TYR A 75 -6.28 -8.55 -21.38
CA TYR A 75 -6.80 -9.61 -20.51
C TYR A 75 -7.76 -9.02 -19.48
N THR A 76 -8.97 -9.58 -19.41
CA THR A 76 -10.00 -9.16 -18.45
C THR A 76 -10.44 -10.37 -17.64
N GLN A 77 -10.43 -10.22 -16.32
CA GLN A 77 -10.95 -11.23 -15.39
C GLN A 77 -11.98 -10.58 -14.47
N THR A 78 -13.18 -11.12 -14.46
CA THR A 78 -14.26 -10.70 -13.57
C THR A 78 -14.57 -11.82 -12.59
N ILE A 79 -14.47 -11.52 -11.30
CA ILE A 79 -14.80 -12.45 -10.21
C ILE A 79 -15.84 -11.74 -9.35
N THR A 80 -17.06 -12.26 -9.33
CA THR A 80 -18.17 -11.71 -8.53
C THR A 80 -18.17 -12.22 -7.09
N GLY A 81 -17.60 -13.41 -6.88
CA GLY A 81 -17.41 -14.00 -5.56
C GLY A 81 -16.09 -13.58 -4.89
N VAL A 82 -15.78 -14.27 -3.79
CA VAL A 82 -14.49 -14.08 -3.09
C VAL A 82 -13.35 -14.68 -3.91
N THR A 83 -12.17 -14.05 -3.81
CA THR A 83 -10.91 -14.59 -4.34
C THR A 83 -9.93 -14.83 -3.20
N ALA A 84 -9.24 -15.96 -3.24
CA ALA A 84 -8.16 -16.28 -2.32
C ALA A 84 -6.95 -16.76 -3.14
N ARG A 85 -5.78 -16.19 -2.88
CA ARG A 85 -4.52 -16.53 -3.54
C ARG A 85 -3.45 -16.74 -2.50
N THR A 86 -2.85 -17.93 -2.52
CA THR A 86 -1.69 -18.28 -1.69
C THR A 86 -0.50 -18.52 -2.61
N VAL A 87 0.62 -17.88 -2.33
CA VAL A 87 1.89 -18.11 -3.03
C VAL A 87 2.95 -18.34 -1.96
N HIS A 88 3.61 -19.49 -2.00
CA HIS A 88 4.67 -19.84 -1.05
C HIS A 88 6.04 -19.29 -1.45
N GLY A 89 6.28 -19.16 -2.76
CA GLY A 89 7.48 -18.53 -3.30
C GLY A 89 7.30 -17.04 -3.55
N ASP A 90 8.27 -16.46 -4.23
CA ASP A 90 8.29 -15.04 -4.53
C ASP A 90 7.23 -14.63 -5.57
N VAL A 91 6.76 -13.39 -5.49
CA VAL A 91 5.89 -12.78 -6.49
C VAL A 91 6.62 -11.59 -7.12
N THR A 92 6.89 -11.68 -8.42
CA THR A 92 7.40 -10.54 -9.21
C THR A 92 6.32 -10.07 -10.17
N ASN A 93 5.96 -8.79 -10.10
CA ASN A 93 5.02 -8.15 -11.02
C ASN A 93 5.70 -6.94 -11.68
N THR A 94 5.78 -6.95 -13.01
CA THR A 94 6.27 -5.79 -13.78
C THR A 94 5.10 -5.19 -14.56
N VAL A 95 4.89 -3.87 -14.39
CA VAL A 95 3.88 -3.11 -15.13
C VAL A 95 4.58 -1.92 -15.77
N ASN A 96 4.81 -2.00 -17.07
CA ASN A 96 5.48 -0.93 -17.83
C ASN A 96 4.57 0.28 -18.08
N GLY A 97 3.25 0.06 -18.02
CA GLY A 97 2.23 1.10 -18.15
C GLY A 97 1.73 1.62 -16.80
N LYS A 98 0.59 2.32 -16.83
CA LYS A 98 -0.10 2.77 -15.62
C LYS A 98 -0.69 1.57 -14.87
N ARG A 99 -0.44 1.50 -13.56
CA ARG A 99 -1.19 0.66 -12.62
C ARG A 99 -2.24 1.51 -11.92
N GLU A 100 -3.50 1.10 -11.98
CA GLU A 100 -4.58 1.65 -11.14
C GLU A 100 -5.13 0.54 -10.24
N ASN A 101 -5.37 0.86 -8.96
CA ASN A 101 -5.93 -0.07 -7.98
C ASN A 101 -6.98 0.67 -7.14
N THR A 102 -8.22 0.22 -7.22
CA THR A 102 -9.35 0.82 -6.49
C THR A 102 -9.90 -0.22 -5.52
N VAL A 103 -9.89 0.11 -4.23
CA VAL A 103 -10.46 -0.72 -3.17
C VAL A 103 -11.58 0.08 -2.51
N ASN A 104 -12.82 -0.31 -2.75
CA ASN A 104 -13.99 0.38 -2.17
C ASN A 104 -14.21 0.01 -0.70
N GLY A 105 -13.72 -1.17 -0.28
CA GLY A 105 -13.76 -1.64 1.09
C GLY A 105 -12.49 -1.31 1.87
N GLN A 106 -12.32 -1.96 3.02
CA GLN A 106 -11.09 -1.85 3.81
C GLN A 106 -9.92 -2.52 3.08
N PHE A 107 -8.76 -1.87 3.09
CA PHE A 107 -7.50 -2.45 2.67
C PHE A 107 -6.64 -2.73 3.92
N VAL A 108 -6.20 -3.98 4.08
CA VAL A 108 -5.30 -4.41 5.16
C VAL A 108 -4.09 -5.08 4.52
N GLU A 109 -2.90 -4.59 4.88
CA GLU A 109 -1.61 -5.12 4.44
C GLU A 109 -0.73 -5.39 5.66
N THR A 110 -0.14 -6.59 5.70
CA THR A 110 0.75 -7.01 6.78
C THR A 110 2.08 -7.45 6.19
N VAL A 111 3.16 -6.79 6.59
CA VAL A 111 4.54 -7.12 6.22
C VAL A 111 5.30 -7.47 7.49
N THR A 112 5.87 -8.68 7.56
CA THR A 112 6.47 -9.22 8.80
C THR A 112 7.98 -9.04 8.90
N ALA A 113 8.69 -9.01 7.76
CA ALA A 113 10.14 -8.86 7.74
C ALA A 113 10.57 -7.41 7.44
N GLY A 114 10.18 -6.87 6.29
CA GLY A 114 10.49 -5.50 5.90
C GLY A 114 9.84 -5.11 4.57
N GLU A 115 9.60 -3.83 4.36
CA GLU A 115 9.09 -3.24 3.12
C GLU A 115 10.12 -2.22 2.61
N GLU A 116 10.52 -2.34 1.34
CA GLU A 116 11.27 -1.31 0.64
C GLU A 116 10.40 -0.70 -0.45
N LYS A 117 10.38 0.64 -0.50
CA LYS A 117 9.59 1.38 -1.50
C LYS A 117 10.38 2.54 -2.08
N THR A 118 10.71 2.42 -3.36
CA THR A 118 11.35 3.48 -4.13
C THR A 118 10.32 4.19 -5.01
N VAL A 119 10.27 5.52 -4.92
CA VAL A 119 9.46 6.37 -5.79
C VAL A 119 10.38 7.43 -6.40
N SER A 120 10.74 7.27 -7.67
CA SER A 120 11.76 8.12 -8.32
C SER A 120 11.26 9.50 -8.71
N ALA A 121 9.94 9.66 -8.89
CA ALA A 121 9.29 10.93 -9.20
C ALA A 121 8.59 11.47 -7.93
N GLY A 122 7.32 11.87 -8.04
CA GLY A 122 6.54 12.34 -6.91
C GLY A 122 5.63 11.27 -6.32
N LYS A 123 5.38 11.37 -5.01
CA LYS A 123 4.29 10.65 -4.32
C LYS A 123 3.31 11.68 -3.76
N ARG A 124 2.03 11.55 -4.11
CA ARG A 124 0.93 12.29 -3.46
C ARG A 124 0.12 11.33 -2.59
N LEU A 125 -0.05 11.67 -1.32
CA LEU A 125 -0.96 11.00 -0.41
C LEU A 125 -2.04 11.99 0.02
N THR A 126 -3.31 11.62 -0.15
CA THR A 126 -4.45 12.40 0.32
C THR A 126 -5.27 11.52 1.25
N VAL A 127 -5.42 11.97 2.49
CA VAL A 127 -6.22 11.29 3.52
C VAL A 127 -7.27 12.29 3.99
N THR A 128 -8.55 11.94 3.84
CA THR A 128 -9.68 12.80 4.23
C THR A 128 -10.16 12.51 5.65
N GLY A 129 -9.92 11.30 6.14
CA GLY A 129 -10.13 10.91 7.54
C GLY A 129 -8.87 11.08 8.39
N GLY A 130 -8.84 10.41 9.55
CA GLY A 130 -7.65 10.38 10.40
C GLY A 130 -6.49 9.60 9.77
N TYR A 131 -5.26 10.03 10.06
CA TYR A 131 -4.04 9.32 9.71
C TYR A 131 -3.20 9.11 10.97
N THR A 132 -2.97 7.85 11.34
CA THR A 132 -2.15 7.47 12.49
C THR A 132 -0.97 6.64 12.02
N GLN A 133 0.23 7.05 12.39
CA GLN A 133 1.46 6.29 12.20
C GLN A 133 2.09 6.03 13.56
N SER A 134 2.20 4.75 13.94
CA SER A 134 2.88 4.32 15.15
C SER A 134 4.17 3.62 14.78
N VAL A 135 5.29 4.07 15.35
CA VAL A 135 6.63 3.50 15.11
C VAL A 135 7.24 3.20 16.47
N THR A 136 7.52 1.93 16.74
CA THR A 136 8.14 1.48 18.00
C THR A 136 9.66 1.56 17.97
N GLY A 137 10.26 1.43 16.78
CA GLY A 137 11.68 1.65 16.54
C GLY A 137 12.02 3.12 16.23
N GLY A 138 13.18 3.34 15.63
CA GLY A 138 13.58 4.68 15.18
C GLY A 138 12.77 5.18 13.98
N TYR A 139 12.46 6.47 13.97
CA TYR A 139 11.88 7.17 12.81
C TYR A 139 12.88 8.20 12.29
N SER A 140 13.35 8.03 11.05
CA SER A 140 14.25 8.96 10.39
C SER A 140 13.59 9.53 9.14
N GLN A 141 13.53 10.86 9.05
CA GLN A 141 13.04 11.57 7.89
C GLN A 141 14.09 12.57 7.44
N ALA A 142 14.67 12.32 6.26
CA ALA A 142 15.59 13.25 5.62
C ALA A 142 14.89 13.91 4.43
N VAL A 143 14.85 15.25 4.43
CA VAL A 143 14.29 16.04 3.33
C VAL A 143 15.39 17.00 2.87
N THR A 144 15.86 16.81 1.64
CA THR A 144 16.93 17.66 1.05
C THR A 144 16.38 18.97 0.48
N GLY A 145 15.11 18.96 0.08
CA GLY A 145 14.36 20.16 -0.30
C GLY A 145 13.61 20.80 0.89
N PRO A 146 12.67 21.71 0.62
CA PRO A 146 11.87 22.32 1.67
C PRO A 146 10.90 21.31 2.30
N LEU A 147 10.78 21.36 3.63
CA LEU A 147 9.73 20.68 4.38
C LEU A 147 8.73 21.73 4.89
N ALA A 148 7.46 21.59 4.51
CA ALA A 148 6.37 22.42 5.01
C ALA A 148 5.43 21.56 5.87
N VAL A 149 5.25 21.94 7.14
CA VAL A 149 4.33 21.30 8.07
C VAL A 149 3.33 22.35 8.54
N GLN A 150 2.04 22.11 8.28
CA GLN A 150 0.96 23.05 8.60
C GLN A 150 -0.22 22.29 9.19
N ALA A 151 -0.82 22.85 10.23
CA ALA A 151 -2.05 22.35 10.83
C ALA A 151 -2.97 23.54 11.14
N SER A 152 -4.26 23.44 10.82
CA SER A 152 -5.26 24.43 11.22
C SER A 152 -5.61 24.31 12.71
N GLY A 153 -5.43 23.11 13.27
CA GLY A 153 -5.51 22.84 14.70
C GLY A 153 -4.13 22.84 15.36
N PRO A 154 -4.00 22.33 16.59
CA PRO A 154 -2.72 22.28 17.29
C PRO A 154 -1.73 21.34 16.59
N LEU A 155 -0.47 21.77 16.55
CA LEU A 155 0.67 20.91 16.25
C LEU A 155 1.44 20.68 17.56
N THR A 156 1.39 19.45 18.08
CA THR A 156 2.11 19.07 19.31
C THR A 156 3.32 18.23 18.95
N GLN A 157 4.49 18.59 19.49
CA GLN A 157 5.73 17.83 19.37
C GLN A 157 6.33 17.66 20.77
N GLY A 158 6.84 16.48 21.08
CA GLY A 158 7.41 16.17 22.38
C GLY A 158 8.42 15.03 22.30
N ALA A 159 9.46 15.09 23.12
CA ALA A 159 10.35 13.97 23.40
C ALA A 159 10.54 13.86 24.91
N THR A 160 10.73 12.65 25.41
CA THR A 160 11.07 12.40 26.82
C THR A 160 12.52 12.71 27.14
N GLU A 161 13.37 12.69 26.11
CA GLU A 161 14.78 13.07 26.19
C GLU A 161 15.00 14.44 25.54
N THR A 162 15.96 14.55 24.61
CA THR A 162 16.31 15.83 23.99
C THR A 162 15.44 16.12 22.78
N MET A 163 14.90 17.33 22.72
CA MET A 163 14.42 17.94 21.47
C MET A 163 15.45 18.97 21.01
N ALA A 164 16.12 18.70 19.89
CA ALA A 164 17.05 19.63 19.27
C ALA A 164 16.44 20.24 18.01
N LEU A 165 16.40 21.57 17.94
CA LEU A 165 15.99 22.31 16.76
C LEU A 165 17.12 23.26 16.38
N HIS A 166 17.69 23.05 15.20
CA HIS A 166 18.87 23.76 14.72
C HIS A 166 18.64 24.29 13.31
N ALA A 167 18.94 25.58 13.13
CA ALA A 167 19.03 26.21 11.83
C ALA A 167 20.39 26.91 11.72
N THR A 168 21.06 26.75 10.59
CA THR A 168 22.29 27.48 10.28
C THR A 168 22.02 28.91 9.81
N GLY A 169 20.84 29.12 9.20
CA GLY A 169 20.30 30.44 8.87
C GLY A 169 19.41 31.01 9.98
N ALA A 170 18.70 32.10 9.67
CA ALA A 170 17.77 32.72 10.61
C ALA A 170 16.59 31.79 10.92
N GLY A 171 16.35 31.54 12.22
CA GLY A 171 15.11 30.94 12.71
C GLY A 171 14.07 32.01 13.02
N SER A 172 12.78 31.66 12.89
CA SER A 172 11.67 32.56 13.23
C SER A 172 10.62 31.79 14.02
N TYR A 173 10.24 32.34 15.17
CA TYR A 173 9.09 31.88 15.97
C TYR A 173 8.19 33.09 16.18
N THR A 174 6.96 32.98 15.70
CA THR A 174 5.99 34.08 15.76
C THR A 174 4.69 33.56 16.34
N SER A 175 4.09 34.36 17.21
CA SER A 175 2.78 34.10 17.79
C SER A 175 1.99 35.39 17.77
N ALA A 176 0.68 35.31 17.53
CA ALA A 176 -0.22 36.45 17.62
C ALA A 176 -0.61 36.76 19.08
N SER A 177 -0.35 35.84 20.02
CA SER A 177 -0.70 35.97 21.43
C SER A 177 0.55 36.03 22.31
N ALA A 178 1.21 34.89 22.49
CA ALA A 178 2.40 34.77 23.32
C ALA A 178 3.34 33.66 22.84
N LEU A 179 4.62 33.79 23.17
CA LEU A 179 5.63 32.72 23.10
C LEU A 179 6.17 32.45 24.51
N THR A 180 6.14 31.19 24.93
CA THR A 180 6.55 30.78 26.28
C THR A 180 7.66 29.72 26.20
N LEU A 181 8.74 29.95 26.94
CA LEU A 181 9.78 28.97 27.22
C LEU A 181 9.77 28.70 28.72
N GLY A 182 9.71 27.44 29.15
CA GLY A 182 9.52 27.11 30.57
C GLY A 182 10.32 25.91 31.03
N VAL A 183 10.81 25.97 32.27
CA VAL A 183 11.44 24.85 33.00
C VAL A 183 10.89 24.84 34.42
N GLY A 184 10.08 23.84 34.76
CA GLY A 184 9.38 23.82 36.04
C GLY A 184 8.52 25.08 36.22
N SER A 185 8.77 25.84 37.29
CA SER A 185 8.09 27.12 37.58
C SER A 185 8.76 28.36 36.96
N SER A 186 9.92 28.20 36.31
CA SER A 186 10.64 29.32 35.68
C SER A 186 10.21 29.50 34.23
N THR A 187 10.07 30.74 33.77
CA THR A 187 9.58 31.06 32.43
C THR A 187 10.28 32.25 31.78
N VAL A 188 10.31 32.22 30.45
CA VAL A 188 10.50 33.40 29.58
C VAL A 188 9.24 33.50 28.73
N VAL A 189 8.55 34.64 28.81
CA VAL A 189 7.31 34.90 28.07
C VAL A 189 7.49 36.15 27.23
N ILE A 190 7.20 36.05 25.94
CA ILE A 190 7.04 37.19 25.05
C ILE A 190 5.53 37.34 24.81
N ASP A 191 4.97 38.43 25.31
CA ASP A 191 3.58 38.83 25.09
C ASP A 191 3.50 39.99 24.09
N ALA A 192 2.29 40.40 23.73
CA ALA A 192 2.07 41.61 22.96
C ALA A 192 2.61 42.85 23.71
N GLY A 193 3.81 43.31 23.33
CA GLY A 193 4.43 44.53 23.85
C GLY A 193 5.27 44.36 25.12
N SER A 194 5.49 43.14 25.61
CA SER A 194 6.40 42.91 26.74
C SER A 194 7.16 41.60 26.67
N ILE A 195 8.31 41.56 27.34
CA ILE A 195 9.13 40.37 27.55
C ILE A 195 9.31 40.21 29.05
N THR A 196 8.93 39.06 29.60
CA THR A 196 9.02 38.76 31.03
C THR A 196 9.88 37.51 31.25
N ILE A 197 10.82 37.58 32.18
CA ILE A 197 11.63 36.46 32.66
C ILE A 197 11.30 36.29 34.14
N SER A 198 10.80 35.12 34.53
CA SER A 198 10.36 34.82 35.89
C SER A 198 11.04 33.57 36.43
N ALA A 199 11.52 33.64 37.67
CA ALA A 199 12.07 32.49 38.39
C ALA A 199 11.70 32.60 39.88
N GLY A 200 10.72 31.80 40.32
CA GLY A 200 10.15 31.92 41.67
C GLY A 200 9.51 33.29 41.88
N GLY A 201 9.90 34.01 42.93
CA GLY A 201 9.43 35.37 43.21
C GLY A 201 10.18 36.48 42.46
N SER A 202 11.24 36.15 41.73
CA SER A 202 12.07 37.14 41.02
C SER A 202 11.60 37.32 39.57
N VAL A 203 11.54 38.56 39.11
CA VAL A 203 11.02 38.93 37.79
C VAL A 203 11.88 40.01 37.15
N ILE A 204 12.19 39.83 35.86
CA ILE A 204 12.68 40.88 34.96
C ILE A 204 11.62 41.10 33.90
N LYS A 205 11.20 42.35 33.68
CA LYS A 205 10.22 42.69 32.65
C LYS A 205 10.69 43.86 31.80
N VAL A 206 10.57 43.72 30.49
CA VAL A 206 10.80 44.79 29.51
C VAL A 206 9.46 45.11 28.87
N ASP A 207 9.07 46.38 28.87
CA ASP A 207 7.89 46.88 28.15
C ASP A 207 8.09 48.34 27.70
N ALA A 208 7.04 48.97 27.17
CA ALA A 208 7.09 50.34 26.69
C ALA A 208 7.51 51.38 27.75
N SER A 209 7.41 51.05 29.05
CA SER A 209 7.79 51.91 30.16
C SER A 209 9.27 51.75 30.54
N GLY A 210 9.98 50.78 29.97
CA GLY A 210 11.39 50.49 30.24
C GLY A 210 11.60 49.07 30.80
N VAL A 211 12.59 48.95 31.71
CA VAL A 211 12.98 47.67 32.32
C VAL A 211 12.69 47.71 33.82
N SER A 212 11.95 46.74 34.33
CA SER A 212 11.75 46.52 35.77
C SER A 212 12.42 45.23 36.24
N VAL A 213 13.05 45.29 37.42
CA VAL A 213 13.70 44.17 38.08
C VAL A 213 13.17 44.11 39.50
N ASN A 214 12.59 42.98 39.88
CA ASN A 214 12.02 42.75 41.20
C ASN A 214 12.50 41.42 41.76
N GLY A 215 12.95 41.41 43.01
CA GLY A 215 13.48 40.24 43.69
C GLY A 215 13.95 40.61 45.10
N THR A 216 14.26 39.60 45.91
CA THR A 216 14.77 39.80 47.28
C THR A 216 16.14 40.48 47.31
N GLU A 217 16.93 40.29 46.26
CA GLU A 217 18.24 40.92 46.07
C GLU A 217 18.41 41.30 44.60
N ILE A 218 18.99 42.48 44.36
CA ILE A 218 19.34 42.97 43.02
C ILE A 218 20.81 43.36 43.04
N SER A 219 21.67 42.51 42.49
CA SER A 219 23.09 42.79 42.34
C SER A 219 23.37 43.35 40.95
N LEU A 220 23.77 44.60 40.87
CA LEU A 220 24.22 45.25 39.62
C LEU A 220 25.75 45.30 39.62
N ASN A 221 26.38 44.91 38.51
CA ASN A 221 27.82 45.10 38.34
C ASN A 221 28.06 46.57 37.94
N CYS A 222 28.29 47.43 38.93
CA CYS A 222 28.56 48.86 38.76
C CYS A 222 30.05 49.17 38.54
#